data_AF-A0A1F6NZF7-F1
#
_entry.id   AF-A0A1F6NZF7-F1
#
_cell.length_a   1.000
_cell.length_b   1.000
_cell.length_c   1.000
_cell.angle_alpha   90.00
_cell.angle_beta   90.00
_cell.angle_gamma   90.00
#
_symmetry.space_group_name_H-M   'P 1'
#
loop_
_entity.id
_entity.type
_entity.pdbx_description
1 polymer ?
#
loop_
_entity_poly.entity_id
_entity_poly.type
_entity_poly.pdbx_seq_one_letter_code
_entity_poly.pdbx_strand_id
1 'polypeptide(L)'
;MPTILVKRSDGTSVRMSLDEFKKMKMSNSTQILGSSPAPEPPKAEKAPEASKPEPVRDEIKEKADEIRRKIREDIKKMEAEDMTAEAKKSVQTAPKGNAWGSDDHKSLLDDEFHKEMPVLVREGEHILARTAPVKDVFMNEAEYEAKKNEPKPGMRIEKPRSVFDNRSKFDRNATAKNIRLMEEPSILQNKKPPAPRSIMPSPRPLAPKPVIQDVKPPKVEKQTMGPVDELLKFTLDDFRRLGRNTEESAVKLREKFKYLESDSFLMFMDGVEAWYNSPLYRQYQEVISKSLMNRMSVADILSGVSAKTDLKLEEFKAILKLNQSFY
;
A
#
# COMPACT_ATOMS: atom_id res chain seq x y z
N MET A 1 9.92 -38.93 -20.99
CA MET A 1 9.68 -37.55 -21.47
C MET A 1 8.38 -37.05 -20.85
N PRO A 2 8.40 -36.06 -19.94
CA PRO A 2 7.17 -35.48 -19.39
C PRO A 2 6.35 -34.83 -20.52
N THR A 3 5.05 -35.10 -20.54
CA THR A 3 4.10 -34.54 -21.50
C THR A 3 3.02 -33.76 -20.77
N ILE A 4 2.48 -32.73 -21.41
CA ILE A 4 1.40 -31.89 -20.89
C ILE A 4 0.22 -31.92 -21.85
N LEU A 5 -1.00 -31.80 -21.32
CA LEU A 5 -2.23 -31.71 -22.10
C LEU A 5 -2.55 -30.23 -22.37
N VAL A 6 -2.53 -29.80 -23.63
CA VAL A 6 -2.81 -28.41 -24.02
C VAL A 6 -4.12 -28.35 -24.78
N LYS A 7 -5.03 -27.47 -24.34
CA LYS A 7 -6.33 -27.23 -24.98
C LYS A 7 -6.17 -26.15 -26.05
N ARG A 8 -6.51 -26.48 -27.29
CA ARG A 8 -6.51 -25.55 -28.43
C ARG A 8 -7.81 -24.74 -28.47
N SER A 9 -7.84 -23.68 -29.27
CA SER A 9 -9.02 -22.83 -29.47
C SER A 9 -10.20 -23.55 -30.13
N ASP A 10 -9.95 -24.65 -30.83
CA ASP A 10 -10.95 -25.57 -31.39
C ASP A 10 -11.64 -26.45 -30.33
N GLY A 11 -11.21 -26.34 -29.06
CA GLY A 11 -11.74 -27.14 -27.96
C GLY A 11 -11.12 -28.53 -27.82
N THR A 12 -10.22 -28.92 -28.74
CA THR A 12 -9.52 -30.20 -28.68
C THR A 12 -8.33 -30.15 -27.73
N SER A 13 -8.04 -31.27 -27.08
CA SER A 13 -6.92 -31.44 -26.16
C SER A 13 -5.84 -32.29 -26.82
N VAL A 14 -4.61 -31.78 -26.90
CA VAL A 14 -3.47 -32.46 -27.50
C VAL A 14 -2.39 -32.67 -26.43
N ARG A 15 -1.85 -33.88 -26.31
CA ARG A 15 -0.67 -34.14 -25.48
C ARG A 15 0.58 -33.70 -26.25
N MET A 16 1.36 -32.82 -25.66
CA MET A 16 2.59 -32.29 -26.25
C MET A 16 3.74 -32.29 -25.25
N SER A 17 4.96 -32.36 -25.76
CA SER A 17 6.18 -32.30 -24.93
C SER A 17 6.45 -30.87 -24.46
N LEU A 18 7.22 -30.72 -23.37
CA LEU A 18 7.59 -29.39 -22.86
C LEU A 18 8.39 -28.55 -23.86
N ASP A 19 9.25 -29.20 -24.66
CA ASP A 19 10.07 -28.51 -25.66
C ASP A 19 9.21 -27.98 -26.81
N GLU A 20 8.20 -28.75 -27.22
CA GLU A 20 7.23 -28.35 -28.23
C GLU A 20 6.34 -27.20 -27.76
N PHE A 21 5.91 -27.24 -26.49
CA PHE A 21 5.14 -26.15 -25.88
C PHE A 21 5.94 -24.83 -25.78
N LYS A 22 7.22 -24.90 -25.41
CA LYS A 22 8.11 -23.72 -25.41
C LYS A 22 8.26 -23.12 -26.81
N LYS A 23 8.43 -23.96 -27.84
CA LYS A 23 8.53 -23.51 -29.22
C LYS A 23 7.25 -22.81 -29.70
N MET A 24 6.07 -23.33 -29.32
CA MET A 24 4.78 -22.74 -29.63
C MET A 24 4.52 -21.39 -28.93
N LYS A 25 5.00 -21.23 -27.68
CA LYS A 25 4.95 -19.94 -26.95
C LYS A 25 5.83 -18.87 -27.61
N MET A 26 7.00 -19.24 -28.12
CA MET A 26 7.91 -18.28 -28.75
C MET A 26 7.39 -17.79 -30.11
N SER A 27 6.74 -18.64 -30.90
CA SER A 27 6.19 -18.24 -32.20
C SER A 27 4.99 -17.29 -32.09
N ASN A 28 4.13 -17.47 -31.07
CA ASN A 28 2.96 -16.61 -30.90
C ASN A 28 3.29 -15.22 -30.33
N SER A 29 4.44 -15.05 -29.68
CA SER A 29 4.84 -13.76 -29.11
C SER A 29 5.26 -12.74 -30.17
N THR A 30 5.60 -13.17 -31.39
CA THR A 30 6.14 -12.29 -32.44
C THR A 30 5.05 -11.69 -33.34
N GLN A 31 3.79 -12.14 -33.25
CA GLN A 31 2.73 -11.65 -34.15
C GLN A 31 1.84 -10.51 -33.60
N ILE A 32 2.09 -10.00 -32.39
CA ILE A 32 1.22 -8.96 -31.79
C ILE A 32 1.77 -7.52 -31.98
N LEU A 33 2.97 -7.34 -32.54
CA LEU A 33 3.37 -6.02 -33.06
C LEU A 33 3.14 -5.98 -34.56
N GLY A 34 2.04 -5.33 -34.96
CA GLY A 34 1.81 -4.88 -36.32
C GLY A 34 2.91 -3.91 -36.75
N SER A 35 3.97 -4.45 -37.35
CA SER A 35 4.90 -3.70 -38.17
C SER A 35 4.31 -3.60 -39.58
N SER A 36 3.82 -2.41 -39.90
CA SER A 36 3.67 -1.96 -41.29
C SER A 36 5.01 -2.15 -42.03
N PRO A 37 5.04 -2.64 -43.28
CA PRO A 37 6.27 -2.85 -44.03
C PRO A 37 6.87 -1.48 -44.42
N ALA A 38 7.85 -1.02 -43.64
CA ALA A 38 8.70 0.11 -44.01
C ALA A 38 9.75 -0.34 -45.05
N PRO A 39 10.03 0.47 -46.06
CA PRO A 39 10.88 0.11 -47.19
C PRO A 39 12.35 -0.07 -46.80
N GLU A 40 12.96 -1.06 -47.44
CA GLU A 40 14.35 -1.49 -47.30
C GLU A 40 15.35 -0.32 -47.42
N PRO A 41 16.29 -0.15 -46.47
CA PRO A 41 17.46 0.67 -46.69
C PRO A 41 18.52 -0.08 -47.54
N PRO A 42 19.22 0.63 -48.44
CA PRO A 42 20.15 0.02 -49.38
C PRO A 42 21.41 -0.51 -48.71
N LYS A 43 21.86 -1.65 -49.23
CA LYS A 43 23.18 -2.27 -49.01
C LYS A 43 24.31 -1.25 -49.22
N ALA A 44 25.07 -1.03 -48.16
CA ALA A 44 26.43 -0.52 -48.13
C ALA A 44 27.00 -0.94 -46.76
N GLU A 45 28.26 -1.27 -46.54
CA GLU A 45 29.44 -1.54 -47.35
C GLU A 45 30.43 -2.14 -46.34
N LYS A 46 31.32 -2.97 -46.82
CA LYS A 46 32.18 -3.87 -46.04
C LYS A 46 33.48 -3.15 -45.64
N ALA A 47 33.80 -3.02 -44.34
CA ALA A 47 35.15 -2.97 -43.72
C ALA A 47 35.11 -2.37 -42.30
N PRO A 48 36.19 -2.46 -41.47
CA PRO A 48 37.10 -3.58 -41.25
C PRO A 48 37.13 -4.03 -39.78
N GLU A 49 37.66 -5.23 -39.61
CA GLU A 49 38.07 -5.90 -38.39
C GLU A 49 38.95 -5.00 -37.48
N ALA A 50 38.44 -4.64 -36.29
CA ALA A 50 39.16 -3.83 -35.31
C ALA A 50 39.16 -4.50 -33.93
N SER A 51 40.35 -5.02 -33.58
CA SER A 51 40.97 -5.14 -32.25
C SER A 51 40.09 -5.48 -31.04
N LYS A 52 40.33 -6.69 -30.50
CA LYS A 52 39.99 -7.13 -29.14
C LYS A 52 40.44 -6.09 -28.09
N PRO A 53 39.56 -5.63 -27.18
CA PRO A 53 40.00 -4.87 -26.02
C PRO A 53 40.52 -5.80 -24.90
N GLU A 54 41.73 -5.50 -24.47
CA GLU A 54 42.54 -6.06 -23.38
C GLU A 54 42.00 -5.69 -21.96
N PRO A 55 42.62 -6.16 -20.84
CA PRO A 55 41.94 -6.66 -19.65
C PRO A 55 41.64 -5.59 -18.57
N VAL A 56 40.76 -4.64 -18.88
CA VAL A 56 40.34 -3.62 -17.87
C VAL A 56 39.24 -4.15 -16.91
N ARG A 57 38.72 -5.37 -17.15
CA ARG A 57 37.60 -5.93 -16.37
C ARG A 57 37.98 -6.42 -14.98
N ASP A 58 39.23 -6.82 -14.76
CA ASP A 58 39.62 -7.45 -13.50
C ASP A 58 39.95 -6.40 -12.42
N GLU A 59 40.53 -5.25 -12.80
CA GLU A 59 40.73 -4.12 -11.87
C GLU A 59 39.40 -3.53 -11.35
N ILE A 60 38.35 -3.55 -12.18
CA ILE A 60 37.03 -3.04 -11.79
C ILE A 60 36.36 -3.97 -10.77
N LYS A 61 36.58 -5.29 -10.88
CA LYS A 61 36.04 -6.27 -9.93
C LYS A 61 36.75 -6.17 -8.57
N GLU A 62 38.07 -6.05 -8.58
CA GLU A 62 38.85 -5.92 -7.35
C GLU A 62 38.48 -4.66 -6.56
N LYS A 63 38.32 -3.51 -7.25
CA LYS A 63 37.83 -2.27 -6.63
C LYS A 63 36.41 -2.40 -6.08
N ALA A 64 35.54 -3.18 -6.73
CA ALA A 64 34.18 -3.40 -6.25
C ALA A 64 34.14 -4.26 -4.97
N ASP A 65 35.00 -5.27 -4.85
CA ASP A 65 35.08 -6.12 -3.67
C ASP A 65 35.75 -5.40 -2.48
N GLU A 66 36.73 -4.53 -2.74
CA GLU A 66 37.32 -3.61 -1.76
C GLU A 66 36.26 -2.71 -1.11
N ILE A 67 35.38 -2.11 -1.92
CA ILE A 67 34.28 -1.26 -1.45
C ILE A 67 33.27 -2.06 -0.60
N ARG A 68 32.93 -3.28 -1.03
CA ARG A 68 32.02 -4.16 -0.28
C ARG A 68 32.56 -4.56 1.08
N ARG A 69 33.86 -4.83 1.18
CA ARG A 69 34.52 -5.13 2.45
C ARG A 69 34.46 -3.94 3.41
N LYS A 70 34.77 -2.74 2.92
CA LYS A 70 34.74 -1.51 3.72
C LYS A 70 33.36 -1.21 4.29
N ILE A 71 32.31 -1.34 3.48
CA ILE A 71 30.91 -1.15 3.94
C ILE A 71 30.54 -2.14 5.05
N ARG A 72 30.97 -3.41 4.93
CA ARG A 72 30.69 -4.43 5.95
C ARG A 72 31.38 -4.12 7.29
N GLU A 73 32.61 -3.61 7.26
CA GLU A 73 33.34 -3.20 8.46
C GLU A 73 32.70 -1.99 9.14
N ASP A 74 32.26 -0.99 8.36
CA ASP A 74 31.58 0.19 8.89
C ASP A 74 30.25 -0.17 9.55
N ILE A 75 29.45 -1.07 8.95
CA ILE A 75 28.20 -1.57 9.56
C ILE A 75 28.47 -2.26 10.89
N LYS A 76 29.47 -3.17 10.92
CA LYS A 76 29.84 -3.90 12.14
C LYS A 76 30.34 -2.96 13.25
N LYS A 77 31.00 -1.86 12.88
CA LYS A 77 31.44 -0.83 13.81
C LYS A 77 30.25 -0.06 14.41
N MET A 78 29.26 0.32 13.60
CA MET A 78 28.05 0.99 14.10
C MET A 78 27.23 0.10 15.04
N GLU A 79 27.07 -1.19 14.72
CA GLU A 79 26.36 -2.15 15.59
C GLU A 79 27.05 -2.31 16.96
N ALA A 80 28.39 -2.33 16.98
CA ALA A 80 29.14 -2.40 18.24
C ALA A 80 29.00 -1.13 19.09
N GLU A 81 28.91 0.05 18.47
CA GLU A 81 28.72 1.31 19.17
C GLU A 81 27.31 1.40 19.79
N ASP A 82 26.26 0.98 19.08
CA ASP A 82 24.88 0.97 19.59
C ASP A 82 24.69 0.00 20.77
N MET A 83 25.30 -1.20 20.75
CA MET A 83 25.23 -2.13 21.88
C MET A 83 25.88 -1.58 23.16
N THR A 84 26.89 -0.72 23.05
CA THR A 84 27.52 -0.09 24.24
C THR A 84 26.74 1.11 24.78
N ALA A 85 25.92 1.76 23.95
CA ALA A 85 25.06 2.86 24.36
C ALA A 85 23.85 2.37 25.16
N GLU A 86 23.29 1.20 24.81
CA GLU A 86 22.13 0.62 25.49
C GLU A 86 22.46 0.09 26.90
N ALA A 87 23.66 -0.48 27.08
CA ALA A 87 24.13 -0.97 28.39
C ALA A 87 24.34 0.15 29.44
N LYS A 88 24.52 1.42 29.01
CA LYS A 88 24.67 2.55 29.94
C LYS A 88 23.35 3.20 30.33
N LYS A 89 22.24 2.88 29.65
CA LYS A 89 20.93 3.51 29.90
C LYS A 89 20.07 2.72 30.91
N SER A 90 20.43 1.48 31.25
CA SER A 90 19.65 0.62 32.16
C SER A 90 20.03 0.72 33.64
N VAL A 91 21.01 1.56 34.04
CA VAL A 91 21.51 1.64 35.44
C VAL A 91 20.97 2.86 36.22
N GLN A 92 20.17 3.74 35.61
CA GLN A 92 19.68 4.97 36.28
C GLN A 92 18.16 5.16 36.20
N THR A 93 17.37 4.22 36.69
CA THR A 93 15.99 4.51 37.14
C THR A 93 15.64 3.69 38.37
N ALA A 94 16.27 4.00 39.50
CA ALA A 94 15.71 3.64 40.82
C ALA A 94 14.65 4.69 41.18
N PRO A 95 13.36 4.31 41.36
CA PRO A 95 12.32 5.26 41.72
C PRO A 95 12.52 5.76 43.15
N LYS A 96 12.80 7.06 43.31
CA LYS A 96 12.68 7.75 44.60
C LYS A 96 11.21 7.79 44.99
N GLY A 97 10.90 7.21 46.14
CA GLY A 97 9.56 7.12 46.70
C GLY A 97 8.94 8.49 46.95
N ASN A 98 7.72 8.66 46.45
CA ASN A 98 6.81 9.68 46.94
C ASN A 98 5.97 9.05 48.06
N ALA A 99 6.22 9.53 49.27
CA ALA A 99 5.46 9.26 50.48
C ALA A 99 4.11 9.97 50.43
N TRP A 100 3.02 9.27 50.15
CA TRP A 100 1.66 9.74 50.41
C TRP A 100 0.79 8.56 50.87
N GLY A 101 0.23 8.70 52.07
CA GLY A 101 -1.05 8.14 52.47
C GLY A 101 -1.04 6.70 52.99
N SER A 102 -0.89 6.57 54.32
CA SER A 102 -1.52 5.51 55.08
C SER A 102 -3.00 5.42 54.71
N ASP A 103 -3.43 4.29 54.17
CA ASP A 103 -4.75 3.75 54.49
C ASP A 103 -4.63 2.25 54.73
N ASP A 104 -4.88 1.92 55.98
CA ASP A 104 -4.81 0.60 56.57
C ASP A 104 -5.91 -0.31 56.02
N HIS A 105 -5.58 -1.10 55.02
CA HIS A 105 -6.30 -2.35 54.79
C HIS A 105 -5.39 -3.53 55.10
N LYS A 106 -5.30 -3.79 56.41
CA LYS A 106 -5.07 -5.13 56.95
C LYS A 106 -6.11 -6.09 56.35
N SER A 107 -5.67 -6.95 55.46
CA SER A 107 -6.20 -8.31 55.36
C SER A 107 -5.07 -9.21 54.89
N LEU A 108 -4.41 -9.92 55.82
CA LEU A 108 -4.79 -11.30 56.14
C LEU A 108 -4.85 -12.14 54.87
N LEU A 109 -3.69 -12.52 54.36
CA LEU A 109 -3.41 -13.87 53.88
C LEU A 109 -1.88 -13.97 53.76
N ASP A 110 -1.26 -14.09 54.93
CA ASP A 110 -0.10 -14.96 55.05
C ASP A 110 -0.57 -16.36 54.63
N ASP A 111 0.08 -16.95 53.64
CA ASP A 111 0.33 -18.39 53.54
C ASP A 111 1.39 -18.61 52.45
N GLU A 112 2.64 -18.48 52.90
CA GLU A 112 3.57 -19.60 52.85
C GLU A 112 3.52 -20.48 51.59
N PHE A 113 4.25 -20.10 50.54
CA PHE A 113 4.74 -21.09 49.57
C PHE A 113 6.11 -20.71 49.01
N HIS A 114 7.13 -20.86 49.85
CA HIS A 114 8.47 -21.17 49.38
C HIS A 114 8.49 -22.60 48.84
N LYS A 115 8.54 -22.78 47.51
CA LYS A 115 9.10 -23.99 46.89
C LYS A 115 9.88 -23.60 45.64
N GLU A 116 11.20 -23.56 45.83
CA GLU A 116 12.23 -24.08 44.94
C GLU A 116 11.81 -24.26 43.47
N MET A 117 12.32 -23.40 42.58
CA MET A 117 12.35 -23.66 41.15
C MET A 117 13.47 -24.67 40.86
N PRO A 118 13.16 -25.90 40.41
CA PRO A 118 14.21 -26.81 39.97
C PRO A 118 14.79 -26.35 38.64
N VAL A 119 16.11 -26.19 38.63
CA VAL A 119 16.93 -26.20 37.43
C VAL A 119 16.72 -27.55 36.73
N LEU A 120 16.06 -27.54 35.56
CA LEU A 120 15.96 -28.72 34.70
C LEU A 120 16.76 -28.49 33.42
N VAL A 121 18.03 -28.86 33.49
CA VAL A 121 18.76 -29.32 32.30
C VAL A 121 18.23 -30.72 31.99
N ARG A 122 17.60 -30.90 30.82
CA ARG A 122 17.55 -32.19 30.15
C ARG A 122 17.82 -32.01 28.67
N GLU A 123 19.01 -32.47 28.30
CA GLU A 123 19.43 -32.74 26.94
C GLU A 123 18.52 -33.80 26.31
N GLY A 124 18.23 -33.60 25.02
CA GLY A 124 18.03 -34.66 24.04
C GLY A 124 16.83 -35.58 24.21
N GLU A 125 15.68 -35.22 23.63
CA GLU A 125 14.78 -36.19 23.00
C GLU A 125 13.88 -35.49 21.97
N HIS A 126 14.04 -35.85 20.71
CA HIS A 126 13.33 -35.31 19.55
C HIS A 126 11.82 -35.66 19.62
N ILE A 127 10.98 -34.68 19.86
CA ILE A 127 9.51 -34.78 19.74
C ILE A 127 8.98 -34.75 18.29
N LEU A 128 9.84 -34.87 17.28
CA LEU A 128 9.44 -34.91 15.87
C LEU A 128 8.94 -36.27 15.36
N ALA A 129 8.85 -37.31 16.22
CA ALA A 129 8.58 -38.68 15.77
C ALA A 129 7.21 -39.27 16.16
N ARG A 130 6.18 -38.46 16.43
CA ARG A 130 4.81 -38.95 16.67
C ARG A 130 3.74 -38.28 15.81
N THR A 131 4.07 -37.93 14.57
CA THR A 131 3.05 -37.62 13.57
C THR A 131 2.33 -38.90 13.15
N ALA A 132 1.00 -38.90 13.26
CA ALA A 132 0.13 -39.97 12.79
C ALA A 132 0.47 -40.36 11.33
N PRO A 133 0.30 -41.64 10.94
CA PRO A 133 0.62 -42.10 9.59
C PRO A 133 -0.17 -41.30 8.55
N VAL A 134 0.56 -40.63 7.64
CA VAL A 134 0.04 -39.87 6.49
C VAL A 134 -0.47 -40.84 5.41
N LYS A 135 -1.46 -41.67 5.74
CA LYS A 135 -2.17 -42.52 4.78
C LYS A 135 -3.60 -42.06 4.52
N ASP A 136 -4.17 -41.23 5.40
CA ASP A 136 -5.56 -40.77 5.29
C ASP A 136 -5.72 -39.32 4.81
N VAL A 137 -4.61 -38.63 4.46
CA VAL A 137 -4.65 -37.22 4.00
C VAL A 137 -4.67 -37.11 2.46
N PHE A 138 -4.41 -38.19 1.74
CA PHE A 138 -4.56 -38.21 0.28
C PHE A 138 -6.00 -38.61 -0.08
N MET A 139 -6.93 -37.65 0.06
CA MET A 139 -8.21 -37.75 -0.64
C MET A 139 -7.94 -37.77 -2.15
N ASN A 140 -8.47 -38.78 -2.84
CA ASN A 140 -8.45 -38.86 -4.30
C ASN A 140 -9.21 -37.65 -4.88
N GLU A 141 -8.48 -36.65 -5.34
CA GLU A 141 -9.00 -35.42 -5.96
C GLU A 141 -9.91 -35.71 -7.17
N ALA A 142 -9.73 -36.87 -7.81
CA ALA A 142 -10.58 -37.36 -8.89
C ALA A 142 -12.03 -37.69 -8.47
N GLU A 143 -12.30 -38.07 -7.21
CA GLU A 143 -13.65 -38.37 -6.74
C GLU A 143 -14.43 -37.12 -6.33
N TYR A 144 -13.74 -36.03 -5.97
CA TYR A 144 -14.37 -34.78 -5.56
C TYR A 144 -14.97 -34.02 -6.76
N GLU A 145 -14.32 -34.05 -7.91
CA GLU A 145 -14.79 -33.43 -9.16
C GLU A 145 -16.09 -34.10 -9.69
N ALA A 146 -16.27 -35.41 -9.45
CA ALA A 146 -17.45 -36.14 -9.93
C ALA A 146 -18.74 -35.72 -9.22
N LYS A 147 -18.68 -35.29 -7.95
CA LYS A 147 -19.87 -34.85 -7.17
C LYS A 147 -20.31 -33.41 -7.45
N LYS A 148 -19.52 -32.61 -8.18
CA LYS A 148 -19.84 -31.19 -8.44
C LYS A 148 -20.87 -30.99 -9.56
N ASN A 149 -21.12 -32.03 -10.37
CA ASN A 149 -22.00 -31.97 -11.54
C ASN A 149 -23.36 -32.65 -11.37
N GLU A 150 -23.72 -33.10 -10.16
CA GLU A 150 -25.08 -33.59 -9.94
C GLU A 150 -26.07 -32.40 -9.82
N PRO A 151 -27.12 -32.35 -10.66
CA PRO A 151 -28.12 -31.29 -10.60
C PRO A 151 -28.92 -31.41 -9.29
N LYS A 152 -28.74 -30.44 -8.38
CA LYS A 152 -29.50 -30.37 -7.13
C LYS A 152 -31.01 -30.37 -7.43
N PRO A 153 -31.78 -31.36 -6.94
CA PRO A 153 -33.21 -31.39 -7.16
C PRO A 153 -33.92 -30.32 -6.31
N GLY A 154 -34.58 -29.37 -6.98
CA GLY A 154 -35.85 -28.83 -6.51
C GLY A 154 -35.85 -27.76 -5.41
N MET A 155 -34.94 -26.78 -5.41
CA MET A 155 -35.20 -25.55 -4.64
C MET A 155 -36.22 -24.67 -5.36
N ARG A 156 -37.49 -24.89 -4.99
CA ARG A 156 -38.63 -24.04 -5.35
C ARG A 156 -38.40 -22.64 -4.79
N ILE A 157 -38.15 -21.68 -5.67
CA ILE A 157 -37.99 -20.27 -5.33
C ILE A 157 -39.36 -19.71 -4.93
N GLU A 158 -39.63 -19.63 -3.64
CA GLU A 158 -40.72 -18.81 -3.11
C GLU A 158 -40.25 -17.35 -3.05
N LYS A 159 -41.01 -16.47 -3.70
CA LYS A 159 -40.75 -15.03 -3.76
C LYS A 159 -40.77 -14.44 -2.34
N PRO A 160 -39.77 -13.65 -1.93
CA PRO A 160 -39.83 -12.97 -0.64
C PRO A 160 -40.93 -11.91 -0.65
N ARG A 161 -41.89 -12.07 0.26
CA ARG A 161 -42.88 -11.04 0.62
C ARG A 161 -42.14 -9.81 1.12
N SER A 162 -42.46 -8.66 0.51
CA SER A 162 -42.07 -7.33 0.97
C SER A 162 -42.68 -7.07 2.35
N VAL A 163 -41.85 -6.95 3.38
CA VAL A 163 -42.26 -6.45 4.69
C VAL A 163 -41.23 -5.44 5.16
N PHE A 164 -41.75 -4.35 5.75
CA PHE A 164 -41.06 -3.33 6.55
C PHE A 164 -40.62 -2.03 5.87
N ASP A 165 -41.62 -1.18 5.63
CA ASP A 165 -41.53 0.26 5.92
C ASP A 165 -41.26 0.47 7.42
N ASN A 166 -40.10 1.01 7.77
CA ASN A 166 -39.86 1.61 9.09
C ASN A 166 -39.27 3.01 8.91
N ARG A 167 -40.19 3.95 8.66
CA ARG A 167 -39.99 5.39 8.69
C ARG A 167 -39.92 5.86 10.15
N SER A 168 -38.76 5.68 10.79
CA SER A 168 -38.50 6.23 12.12
C SER A 168 -37.89 7.62 11.99
N LYS A 169 -38.63 8.59 12.52
CA LYS A 169 -38.25 9.99 12.72
C LYS A 169 -37.15 10.01 13.77
N PHE A 170 -36.00 10.62 13.46
CA PHE A 170 -35.07 11.04 14.51
C PHE A 170 -34.83 12.53 14.40
N ASP A 171 -35.04 13.15 15.56
CA ASP A 171 -35.28 14.55 15.76
C ASP A 171 -34.05 15.43 15.57
N ARG A 172 -34.35 16.63 15.11
CA ARG A 172 -33.50 17.81 15.16
C ARG A 172 -33.43 18.27 16.62
N ASN A 173 -32.24 18.26 17.21
CA ASN A 173 -31.89 19.15 18.33
C ASN A 173 -30.46 19.63 18.05
N ALA A 174 -30.29 20.85 17.53
CA ALA A 174 -30.18 22.07 18.32
C ALA A 174 -28.88 22.11 19.14
N THR A 175 -27.82 22.72 18.58
CA THR A 175 -26.83 23.46 19.36
C THR A 175 -26.25 24.58 18.47
N ALA A 176 -26.94 25.72 18.51
CA ALA A 176 -26.39 27.00 18.10
C ALA A 176 -25.73 27.65 19.33
N LYS A 177 -24.40 27.84 19.30
CA LYS A 177 -23.67 28.78 20.16
C LYS A 177 -22.55 29.39 19.31
N ASN A 178 -22.72 30.59 18.75
CA ASN A 178 -22.57 31.91 19.39
C ASN A 178 -21.09 32.34 19.49
N ILE A 179 -20.58 33.01 18.43
CA ILE A 179 -19.35 33.83 18.49
C ILE A 179 -19.58 35.13 17.70
N ARG A 180 -20.17 36.09 18.42
CA ARG A 180 -19.71 37.46 18.65
C ARG A 180 -19.09 38.24 17.46
N LEU A 181 -19.98 39.00 16.82
CA LEU A 181 -19.76 40.32 16.24
C LEU A 181 -18.88 41.21 17.14
N MET A 182 -17.86 41.85 16.58
CA MET A 182 -17.32 43.09 17.10
C MET A 182 -17.35 44.15 15.99
N GLU A 183 -17.97 45.26 16.34
CA GLU A 183 -18.13 46.49 15.57
C GLU A 183 -16.83 47.32 15.51
N GLU A 184 -16.87 48.29 14.59
CA GLU A 184 -15.86 49.27 14.13
C GLU A 184 -15.08 50.05 15.21
N PRO A 185 -14.06 50.81 14.78
CA PRO A 185 -14.32 52.24 14.71
C PRO A 185 -13.89 52.93 13.40
N SER A 186 -14.79 53.79 12.95
CA SER A 186 -14.64 55.03 12.17
C SER A 186 -13.27 55.75 12.30
N ILE A 187 -12.88 56.50 11.24
CA ILE A 187 -12.37 57.89 11.25
C ILE A 187 -11.54 58.19 9.96
N LEU A 188 -12.08 59.01 9.04
CA LEU A 188 -11.53 60.32 8.61
C LEU A 188 -12.30 60.91 7.42
N GLN A 189 -13.01 61.98 7.73
CA GLN A 189 -13.63 62.91 6.80
C GLN A 189 -12.55 63.71 6.06
N ASN A 190 -12.61 63.75 4.73
CA ASN A 190 -11.93 64.78 3.95
C ASN A 190 -12.93 65.56 3.09
N LYS A 191 -12.90 66.88 3.30
CA LYS A 191 -13.79 67.89 2.74
C LYS A 191 -13.55 68.08 1.23
N LYS A 192 -14.65 68.18 0.48
CA LYS A 192 -14.72 68.31 -0.98
C LYS A 192 -14.86 69.79 -1.40
N PRO A 193 -14.10 70.29 -2.39
CA PRO A 193 -14.34 71.61 -2.99
C PRO A 193 -15.51 71.62 -4.00
N PRO A 194 -16.10 72.80 -4.31
CA PRO A 194 -17.34 72.95 -5.07
C PRO A 194 -17.19 72.66 -6.58
N ALA A 195 -18.30 72.19 -7.15
CA ALA A 195 -18.40 71.46 -8.42
C ALA A 195 -18.27 72.33 -9.69
N PRO A 196 -17.61 71.82 -10.75
CA PRO A 196 -17.94 72.20 -12.12
C PRO A 196 -19.25 71.51 -12.57
N ARG A 197 -20.08 72.25 -13.29
CA ARG A 197 -21.43 71.85 -13.73
C ARG A 197 -21.38 70.52 -14.49
N SER A 198 -22.04 69.52 -13.91
CA SER A 198 -22.19 68.17 -14.43
C SER A 198 -23.07 68.19 -15.68
N ILE A 199 -22.47 67.90 -16.83
CA ILE A 199 -23.16 67.52 -18.05
C ILE A 199 -23.79 66.15 -17.75
N MET A 200 -25.12 66.06 -17.69
CA MET A 200 -25.83 64.81 -17.45
C MET A 200 -25.36 63.74 -18.45
N PRO A 201 -24.66 62.68 -18.01
CA PRO A 201 -24.33 61.59 -18.91
C PRO A 201 -25.63 60.85 -19.23
N SER A 202 -25.92 60.74 -20.52
CA SER A 202 -26.97 59.90 -21.09
C SER A 202 -27.01 58.53 -20.39
N PRO A 203 -28.20 58.02 -20.01
CA PRO A 203 -28.32 56.79 -19.24
C PRO A 203 -27.63 55.65 -19.96
N ARG A 204 -26.51 55.20 -19.39
CA ARG A 204 -25.81 54.00 -19.84
C ARG A 204 -26.80 52.83 -19.74
N PRO A 205 -27.01 52.04 -20.80
CA PRO A 205 -27.87 50.87 -20.75
C PRO A 205 -27.38 49.97 -19.62
N LEU A 206 -28.25 49.71 -18.65
CA LEU A 206 -27.99 48.83 -17.51
C LEU A 206 -27.60 47.46 -18.07
N ALA A 207 -26.35 47.05 -17.85
CA ALA A 207 -25.89 45.73 -18.25
C ALA A 207 -26.86 44.67 -17.69
N PRO A 208 -27.32 43.71 -18.51
CA PRO A 208 -28.26 42.69 -18.06
C PRO A 208 -27.65 41.95 -16.87
N LYS A 209 -28.44 41.81 -15.80
CA LYS A 209 -28.02 41.09 -14.59
C LYS A 209 -27.60 39.66 -15.00
N PRO A 210 -26.46 39.14 -14.51
CA PRO A 210 -26.02 37.80 -14.87
C PRO A 210 -27.10 36.79 -14.46
N VAL A 211 -27.51 35.97 -15.41
CA VAL A 211 -28.48 34.89 -15.17
C VAL A 211 -27.80 33.89 -14.25
N ILE A 212 -28.22 33.85 -12.99
CA ILE A 212 -27.74 32.87 -12.01
C ILE A 212 -28.33 31.53 -12.45
N GLN A 213 -27.53 30.74 -13.17
CA GLN A 213 -27.91 29.39 -13.55
C GLN A 213 -27.80 28.50 -12.32
N ASP A 214 -28.92 27.88 -11.96
CA ASP A 214 -29.00 27.00 -10.79
C ASP A 214 -28.12 25.76 -11.03
N VAL A 215 -26.99 25.70 -10.32
CA VAL A 215 -26.02 24.60 -10.44
C VAL A 215 -26.62 23.40 -9.72
N LYS A 216 -27.23 22.49 -10.48
CA LYS A 216 -27.63 21.18 -9.93
C LYS A 216 -26.35 20.49 -9.46
N PRO A 217 -26.20 20.16 -8.15
CA PRO A 217 -25.03 19.47 -7.68
C PRO A 217 -24.90 18.16 -8.47
N PRO A 218 -23.67 17.80 -8.92
CA PRO A 218 -23.47 16.54 -9.61
C PRO A 218 -24.02 15.41 -8.72
N LYS A 219 -24.79 14.50 -9.31
CA LYS A 219 -25.31 13.32 -8.61
C LYS A 219 -24.12 12.42 -8.30
N VAL A 220 -23.40 12.72 -7.22
CA VAL A 220 -22.39 11.82 -6.67
C VAL A 220 -23.17 10.72 -5.98
N GLU A 221 -23.34 9.60 -6.66
CA GLU A 221 -23.88 8.39 -6.04
C GLU A 221 -22.94 8.05 -4.87
N LYS A 222 -23.47 8.11 -3.65
CA LYS A 222 -22.74 7.71 -2.44
C LYS A 222 -22.59 6.19 -2.49
N GLN A 223 -21.60 5.71 -3.21
CA GLN A 223 -21.23 4.31 -3.20
C GLN A 223 -20.64 4.01 -1.83
N THR A 224 -21.37 3.22 -1.04
CA THR A 224 -20.81 2.61 0.16
C THR A 224 -19.73 1.63 -0.31
N MET A 225 -18.47 1.94 -0.03
CA MET A 225 -17.34 1.09 -0.42
C MET A 225 -17.05 0.10 0.71
N GLY A 226 -16.74 -1.14 0.34
CA GLY A 226 -16.28 -2.14 1.29
C GLY A 226 -14.83 -1.90 1.74
N PRO A 227 -14.35 -2.58 2.79
CA PRO A 227 -12.99 -2.41 3.30
C PRO A 227 -11.91 -2.76 2.27
N VAL A 228 -12.14 -3.80 1.45
CA VAL A 228 -11.25 -4.19 0.35
C VAL A 228 -11.29 -3.15 -0.78
N ASP A 229 -12.48 -2.67 -1.14
CA ASP A 229 -12.65 -1.66 -2.19
C ASP A 229 -11.97 -0.32 -1.82
N GLU A 230 -11.99 0.06 -0.55
CA GLU A 230 -11.26 1.23 -0.04
C GLU A 230 -9.75 1.12 -0.32
N LEU A 231 -9.16 -0.05 -0.07
CA LEU A 231 -7.74 -0.31 -0.35
C LEU A 231 -7.46 -0.30 -1.85
N LEU A 232 -8.39 -0.78 -2.67
CA LEU A 232 -8.26 -0.78 -4.13
C LEU A 232 -8.20 0.64 -4.72
N LYS A 233 -9.02 1.56 -4.21
CA LYS A 233 -9.06 2.94 -4.71
C LYS A 233 -8.15 3.89 -3.91
N PHE A 234 -7.29 3.36 -3.06
CA PHE A 234 -6.50 4.15 -2.13
C PHE A 234 -5.50 5.08 -2.84
N THR A 235 -5.61 6.38 -2.58
CA THR A 235 -4.79 7.42 -3.22
C THR A 235 -3.72 8.00 -2.28
N LEU A 236 -2.81 8.81 -2.84
CA LEU A 236 -1.81 9.53 -2.06
C LEU A 236 -2.42 10.56 -1.10
N ASP A 237 -3.54 11.19 -1.49
CA ASP A 237 -4.24 12.13 -0.63
C ASP A 237 -4.86 11.41 0.59
N ASP A 238 -5.43 10.23 0.37
CA ASP A 238 -5.95 9.38 1.46
C ASP A 238 -4.85 8.98 2.43
N PHE A 239 -3.66 8.62 1.91
CA PHE A 239 -2.49 8.33 2.74
C PHE A 239 -2.11 9.52 3.62
N ARG A 240 -2.02 10.73 3.06
CA ARG A 240 -1.70 11.95 3.80
C ARG A 240 -2.76 12.33 4.83
N ARG A 241 -4.02 11.92 4.62
CA ARG A 241 -5.13 12.18 5.55
C ARG A 241 -5.16 11.22 6.73
N LEU A 242 -4.55 10.04 6.62
CA LEU A 242 -4.58 9.04 7.70
C LEU A 242 -3.89 9.55 8.97
N GLY A 243 -2.72 10.16 8.86
CA GLY A 243 -1.90 10.62 9.98
C GLY A 243 -1.44 12.06 9.82
N ARG A 244 -0.89 12.63 10.90
CA ARG A 244 -0.22 13.95 10.79
C ARG A 244 1.14 13.79 10.15
N ASN A 245 1.81 12.69 10.46
CA ASN A 245 3.10 12.30 9.92
C ASN A 245 2.95 11.15 8.91
N THR A 246 3.92 11.04 8.01
CA THR A 246 4.01 9.97 7.00
C THR A 246 4.17 8.59 7.64
N GLU A 247 4.98 8.48 8.69
CA GLU A 247 5.15 7.23 9.44
C GLU A 247 3.87 6.82 10.20
N GLU A 248 3.19 7.77 10.84
CA GLU A 248 1.89 7.50 11.49
C GLU A 248 0.84 7.02 10.49
N SER A 249 0.84 7.58 9.28
CA SER A 249 -0.07 7.19 8.20
C SER A 249 0.17 5.74 7.78
N ALA A 250 1.43 5.31 7.68
CA ALA A 250 1.79 3.92 7.42
C ALA A 250 1.41 2.98 8.57
N VAL A 251 1.57 3.41 9.83
CA VAL A 251 1.15 2.62 11.00
C VAL A 251 -0.36 2.40 11.00
N LYS A 252 -1.16 3.44 10.75
CA LYS A 252 -2.62 3.33 10.67
C LYS A 252 -3.07 2.48 9.49
N LEU A 253 -2.39 2.59 8.35
CA LEU A 253 -2.68 1.74 7.19
C LEU A 253 -2.37 0.27 7.51
N ARG A 254 -1.25 -0.02 8.19
CA ARG A 254 -0.93 -1.37 8.69
C ARG A 254 -1.98 -1.89 9.67
N GLU A 255 -2.45 -1.04 10.59
CA GLU A 255 -3.53 -1.39 11.51
C GLU A 255 -4.81 -1.80 10.75
N LYS A 256 -5.18 -1.11 9.67
CA LYS A 256 -6.29 -1.54 8.79
C LYS A 256 -6.11 -2.97 8.30
N PHE A 257 -4.92 -3.34 7.79
CA PHE A 257 -4.66 -4.72 7.38
C PHE A 257 -4.76 -5.72 8.52
N LYS A 258 -4.24 -5.36 9.71
CA LYS A 258 -4.35 -6.20 10.91
C LYS A 258 -5.80 -6.42 11.31
N TYR A 259 -6.66 -5.41 11.16
CA TYR A 259 -8.10 -5.55 11.38
C TYR A 259 -8.72 -6.51 10.36
N LEU A 260 -8.39 -6.38 9.07
CA LEU A 260 -8.84 -7.32 8.03
C LEU A 260 -8.39 -8.75 8.34
N GLU A 261 -7.13 -8.94 8.76
CA GLU A 261 -6.57 -10.24 9.14
C GLU A 261 -7.31 -10.86 10.33
N SER A 262 -7.62 -10.06 11.35
CA SER A 262 -8.36 -10.52 12.54
C SER A 262 -9.81 -10.89 12.24
N ASP A 263 -10.42 -10.27 11.22
CA ASP A 263 -11.79 -10.55 10.81
C ASP A 263 -11.84 -11.79 9.90
N SER A 264 -10.97 -11.84 8.88
CA SER A 264 -10.83 -13.00 8.01
C SER A 264 -9.51 -12.98 7.23
N PHE A 265 -8.77 -14.09 7.31
CA PHE A 265 -7.54 -14.25 6.54
C PHE A 265 -7.77 -14.15 5.02
N LEU A 266 -8.92 -14.61 4.50
CA LEU A 266 -9.26 -14.47 3.08
C LEU A 266 -9.44 -12.99 2.70
N MET A 267 -10.15 -12.21 3.53
CA MET A 267 -10.30 -10.76 3.29
C MET A 267 -8.96 -10.03 3.38
N PHE A 268 -8.04 -10.49 4.24
CA PHE A 268 -6.69 -9.95 4.29
C PHE A 268 -5.92 -10.20 2.98
N MET A 269 -5.97 -11.41 2.43
CA MET A 269 -5.36 -11.71 1.12
C MET A 269 -5.96 -10.83 0.01
N ASP A 270 -7.29 -10.73 -0.05
CA ASP A 270 -7.98 -9.86 -1.02
C ASP A 270 -7.60 -8.38 -0.82
N GLY A 271 -7.44 -7.93 0.43
CA GLY A 271 -7.01 -6.59 0.78
C GLY A 271 -5.58 -6.30 0.33
N VAL A 272 -4.66 -7.26 0.48
CA VAL A 272 -3.27 -7.15 0.00
C VAL A 272 -3.24 -7.08 -1.53
N GLU A 273 -4.04 -7.91 -2.22
CA GLU A 273 -4.18 -7.83 -3.68
C GLU A 273 -4.76 -6.48 -4.13
N ALA A 274 -5.81 -6.01 -3.45
CA ALA A 274 -6.41 -4.70 -3.71
C ALA A 274 -5.40 -3.56 -3.54
N TRP A 275 -4.58 -3.63 -2.48
CA TRP A 275 -3.50 -2.68 -2.24
C TRP A 275 -2.45 -2.65 -3.34
N TYR A 276 -2.01 -3.81 -3.83
CA TYR A 276 -1.08 -3.88 -4.96
C TYR A 276 -1.67 -3.33 -6.25
N ASN A 277 -3.00 -3.32 -6.37
CA ASN A 277 -3.70 -2.71 -7.48
C ASN A 277 -4.02 -1.22 -7.30
N SER A 278 -3.73 -0.65 -6.11
CA SER A 278 -4.08 0.72 -5.78
C SER A 278 -3.30 1.77 -6.58
N PRO A 279 -3.89 2.95 -6.86
CA PRO A 279 -3.19 4.07 -7.50
C PRO A 279 -1.91 4.48 -6.77
N LEU A 280 -1.93 4.49 -5.44
CA LEU A 280 -0.76 4.84 -4.62
C LEU A 280 0.39 3.83 -4.80
N TYR A 281 0.09 2.53 -4.76
CA TYR A 281 1.12 1.51 -4.91
C TYR A 281 1.73 1.52 -6.34
N ARG A 282 0.91 1.80 -7.36
CA ARG A 282 1.41 1.97 -8.73
C ARG A 282 2.38 3.14 -8.86
N GLN A 283 2.11 4.27 -8.20
CA GLN A 283 3.05 5.41 -8.17
C GLN A 283 4.38 5.00 -7.51
N TYR A 284 4.32 4.25 -6.40
CA TYR A 284 5.50 3.69 -5.74
C TYR A 284 6.32 2.78 -6.67
N GLN A 285 5.66 1.86 -7.38
CA GLN A 285 6.32 0.97 -8.36
C GLN A 285 6.93 1.74 -9.54
N GLU A 286 6.28 2.80 -10.00
CA GLU A 286 6.77 3.64 -11.09
C GLU A 286 8.08 4.34 -10.69
N VAL A 287 8.17 4.84 -9.46
CA VAL A 287 9.40 5.47 -8.93
C VAL A 287 10.55 4.46 -8.87
N ILE A 288 10.31 3.23 -8.39
CA ILE A 288 11.31 2.16 -8.38
C ILE A 288 11.76 1.83 -9.80
N SER A 289 10.79 1.63 -10.71
CA SER A 289 11.08 1.28 -12.10
C SER A 289 11.94 2.35 -12.77
N LYS A 290 11.61 3.63 -12.57
CA LYS A 290 12.40 4.76 -13.09
C LYS A 290 13.81 4.82 -12.49
N SER A 291 13.95 4.58 -11.18
CA SER A 291 15.26 4.54 -10.51
C SER A 291 16.15 3.46 -11.11
N LEU A 292 15.61 2.27 -11.36
CA LEU A 292 16.33 1.15 -11.97
C LEU A 292 16.68 1.43 -13.45
N MET A 293 15.74 1.96 -14.24
CA MET A 293 15.97 2.27 -15.66
C MET A 293 17.06 3.34 -15.84
N ASN A 294 17.02 4.39 -15.03
CA ASN A 294 17.97 5.51 -15.14
C ASN A 294 19.27 5.28 -14.35
N ARG A 295 19.35 4.20 -13.56
CA ARG A 295 20.45 3.93 -12.61
C ARG A 295 20.74 5.10 -11.66
N MET A 296 19.68 5.81 -11.27
CA MET A 296 19.75 6.95 -10.35
C MET A 296 19.16 6.58 -9.00
N SER A 297 19.57 7.29 -7.94
CA SER A 297 18.98 7.08 -6.62
C SER A 297 17.51 7.52 -6.60
N VAL A 298 16.71 6.92 -5.73
CA VAL A 298 15.29 7.29 -5.57
C VAL A 298 15.15 8.75 -5.12
N ALA A 299 16.08 9.26 -4.30
CA ALA A 299 16.08 10.65 -3.87
C ALA A 299 16.27 11.62 -5.05
N ASP A 300 17.14 11.28 -6.01
CA ASP A 300 17.36 12.10 -7.21
C ASP A 300 16.17 12.04 -8.16
N ILE A 301 15.54 10.87 -8.29
CA ILE A 301 14.33 10.69 -9.12
C ILE A 301 13.18 11.54 -8.59
N LEU A 302 12.98 11.56 -7.26
CA LEU A 302 11.88 12.29 -6.61
C LEU A 302 12.13 13.80 -6.51
N SER A 303 13.40 14.23 -6.45
CA SER A 303 13.76 15.67 -6.46
C SER A 303 13.88 16.25 -7.87
N GLY A 304 14.04 15.41 -8.89
CA GLY A 304 14.20 15.83 -10.27
C GLY A 304 12.94 16.46 -10.88
N VAL A 305 13.14 17.47 -11.73
CA VAL A 305 12.08 18.21 -12.46
C VAL A 305 11.20 17.29 -13.33
N SER A 306 11.70 16.10 -13.69
CA SER A 306 10.97 15.13 -14.50
C SER A 306 10.03 14.21 -13.70
N ALA A 307 9.95 14.37 -12.38
CA ALA A 307 9.03 13.61 -11.55
C ALA A 307 7.59 14.07 -11.80
N LYS A 308 6.89 13.39 -12.70
CA LYS A 308 5.42 13.53 -12.85
C LYS A 308 4.65 12.96 -11.63
N THR A 309 5.35 12.54 -10.59
CA THR A 309 4.83 11.87 -9.40
C THR A 309 4.91 12.81 -8.21
N ASP A 310 3.78 13.01 -7.53
CA ASP A 310 3.65 13.90 -6.35
C ASP A 310 4.17 13.28 -5.03
N LEU A 311 4.86 12.14 -5.12
CA LEU A 311 5.29 11.34 -3.97
C LEU A 311 6.58 11.92 -3.35
N LYS A 312 6.59 12.16 -2.03
CA LYS A 312 7.78 12.63 -1.30
C LYS A 312 8.69 11.48 -0.90
N LEU A 313 9.96 11.79 -0.63
CA LEU A 313 10.95 10.79 -0.18
C LEU A 313 10.54 10.12 1.14
N GLU A 314 9.98 10.88 2.07
CA GLU A 314 9.49 10.35 3.36
C GLU A 314 8.33 9.39 3.17
N GLU A 315 7.39 9.73 2.28
CA GLU A 315 6.23 8.89 1.93
C GLU A 315 6.69 7.59 1.27
N PHE A 316 7.65 7.68 0.34
CA PHE A 316 8.25 6.50 -0.29
C PHE A 316 8.88 5.56 0.75
N LYS A 317 9.67 6.09 1.69
CA LYS A 317 10.29 5.29 2.77
C LYS A 317 9.24 4.65 3.67
N ALA A 318 8.18 5.37 4.01
CA ALA A 318 7.09 4.85 4.83
C ALA A 318 6.34 3.71 4.13
N ILE A 319 6.05 3.84 2.83
CA ILE A 319 5.43 2.79 2.01
C ILE A 319 6.35 1.58 1.86
N LEU A 320 7.67 1.79 1.69
CA LEU A 320 8.65 0.71 1.64
C LEU A 320 8.64 -0.11 2.94
N LYS A 321 8.71 0.56 4.10
CA LYS A 321 8.63 -0.08 5.43
C LYS A 321 7.31 -0.86 5.60
N LEU A 322 6.20 -0.31 5.13
CA LEU A 322 4.90 -0.99 5.15
C LEU A 322 4.93 -2.27 4.32
N ASN A 323 5.42 -2.22 3.09
CA ASN A 323 5.46 -3.40 2.21
C ASN A 323 6.36 -4.51 2.75
N GLN A 324 7.45 -4.16 3.45
CA GLN A 324 8.31 -5.14 4.12
C GLN A 324 7.57 -5.92 5.22
N SER A 325 6.51 -5.37 5.80
CA SER A 325 5.74 -6.04 6.85
C SER A 325 4.74 -7.08 6.34
N PHE A 326 4.52 -7.17 5.02
CA PHE A 326 3.64 -8.17 4.42
C PHE A 326 4.35 -9.48 4.06
N TYR A 327 5.68 -9.52 4.19
CA TYR A 327 6.53 -10.69 3.90
C TYR A 327 7.10 -11.27 5.20
#